data_AF-A0A831XM03-F1
#
_entry.id   AF-A0A831XM03-F1
#
_cell.length_a   1.000
_cell.length_b   1.000
_cell.length_c   1.000
_cell.angle_alpha   90.00
_cell.angle_beta   90.00
_cell.angle_gamma   90.00
#
_symmetry.space_group_name_H-M   'P 1'
#
loop_
_entity.id
_entity.type
_entity.pdbx_description
1 polymer ?
#
loop_
_entity_poly.entity_id
_entity_poly.type
_entity_poly.pdbx_seq_one_letter_code
_entity_poly.pdbx_strand_id
1 'polypeptide(L)'
;MILSGFRKEVPVRSVFIHEKLDPYRDSLAFAAWVAHTVGQLSAREHHVAERLAAASLSIPLAIARACAESDEAEREKTFRVAHGQALECAVCLDVLVATGARSELDVRGGKERLGAVVGALEHVVPLLETLAL
;
A
#
# COMPACT_ATOMS: atom_id res chain seq x y z
N MET A 1 17.39 -2.28 34.92
CA MET A 1 17.96 -3.38 34.13
C MET A 1 16.89 -4.42 33.87
N ILE A 2 16.15 -4.31 32.75
CA ILE A 2 15.39 -5.42 32.16
C ILE A 2 15.64 -5.30 30.65
N LEU A 3 16.42 -6.25 30.13
CA LEU A 3 16.71 -6.37 28.70
C LEU A 3 15.44 -6.89 28.02
N SER A 4 14.68 -5.97 27.42
CA SER A 4 13.63 -6.33 26.46
C SER A 4 14.33 -6.89 25.22
N GLY A 5 14.40 -8.21 25.15
CA GLY A 5 14.85 -8.93 23.98
C GLY A 5 13.88 -8.70 22.84
N PHE A 6 14.17 -7.71 22.00
CA PHE A 6 13.71 -7.72 20.62
C PHE A 6 14.24 -9.03 20.01
N ARG A 7 13.41 -10.08 19.98
CA ARG A 7 13.65 -11.19 19.05
C ARG A 7 13.69 -10.53 17.68
N LYS A 8 14.88 -10.47 17.06
CA LYS A 8 14.96 -10.30 15.61
C LYS A 8 14.19 -11.48 15.03
N GLU A 9 12.98 -11.23 14.55
CA GLU A 9 12.24 -12.22 13.79
C GLU A 9 13.14 -12.67 12.65
N VAL A 10 13.37 -13.98 12.54
CA VAL A 10 14.07 -14.54 11.40
C VAL A 10 13.13 -14.34 10.22
N PRO A 11 13.49 -13.53 9.21
CA PRO A 11 12.60 -13.28 8.09
C PRO A 11 12.30 -14.62 7.42
N VAL A 12 11.00 -14.90 7.22
CA VAL A 12 10.55 -16.04 6.42
C VAL A 12 11.26 -15.93 5.07
N ARG A 13 11.92 -17.01 4.63
CA ARG A 13 12.55 -17.04 3.31
C ARG A 13 11.47 -16.74 2.26
N SER A 14 11.69 -15.71 1.45
CA SER A 14 10.77 -15.37 0.35
C SER A 14 10.65 -16.55 -0.61
N VAL A 15 9.48 -17.17 -0.66
CA VAL A 15 9.14 -18.29 -1.55
C VAL A 15 8.63 -17.73 -2.89
N PHE A 16 7.89 -16.63 -2.85
CA PHE A 16 7.30 -16.01 -4.04
C PHE A 16 8.10 -14.79 -4.49
N ILE A 17 8.14 -14.55 -5.80
CA ILE A 17 8.98 -13.49 -6.38
C ILE A 17 8.57 -12.09 -5.90
N HIS A 18 7.28 -11.83 -5.75
CA HIS A 18 6.76 -10.53 -5.31
C HIS A 18 7.16 -10.18 -3.86
N GLU A 19 7.38 -11.17 -3.00
CA GLU A 19 7.83 -10.96 -1.61
C GLU A 19 9.22 -10.29 -1.54
N LYS A 20 10.00 -10.40 -2.63
CA LYS A 20 11.31 -9.77 -2.75
C LYS A 20 11.23 -8.31 -3.19
N LEU A 21 10.07 -7.80 -3.61
CA LEU A 21 9.92 -6.41 -4.01
C LEU A 21 9.67 -5.50 -2.79
N ASP A 22 10.45 -4.42 -2.68
CA ASP A 22 10.21 -3.38 -1.69
C ASP A 22 8.79 -2.79 -1.76
N PRO A 23 8.22 -2.41 -2.94
CA PRO A 23 6.84 -1.90 -3.00
C PRO A 23 5.79 -2.91 -2.49
N TYR A 24 6.05 -4.22 -2.62
CA TYR A 24 5.17 -5.22 -2.04
C TYR A 24 5.24 -5.20 -0.50
N ARG A 25 6.44 -5.21 0.07
CA ARG A 25 6.64 -5.17 1.52
C ARG A 25 6.12 -3.88 2.16
N ASP A 26 6.31 -2.74 1.48
CA ASP A 26 5.79 -1.45 1.92
C ASP A 26 4.27 -1.40 1.85
N SER A 27 3.66 -1.96 0.80
CA SER A 27 2.20 -2.04 0.70
C SER A 27 1.57 -2.96 1.77
N LEU A 28 2.24 -4.05 2.15
CA LEU A 28 1.82 -4.87 3.31
C LEU A 28 1.90 -4.09 4.62
N ALA A 29 3.00 -3.36 4.83
CA ALA A 29 3.15 -2.53 6.04
C ALA A 29 2.09 -1.43 6.10
N PHE A 30 1.74 -0.85 4.94
CA PHE A 30 0.63 0.10 4.83
C PHE A 30 -0.72 -0.55 5.13
N ALA A 31 -1.04 -1.72 4.56
CA ALA A 31 -2.30 -2.43 4.82
C ALA A 31 -2.44 -2.82 6.31
N ALA A 32 -1.36 -3.25 6.96
CA ALA A 32 -1.35 -3.52 8.39
C ALA A 32 -1.63 -2.26 9.22
N TRP A 33 -1.03 -1.12 8.84
CA TRP A 33 -1.32 0.17 9.48
C TRP A 33 -2.77 0.61 9.26
N VAL A 34 -3.34 0.40 8.06
CA VAL A 34 -4.75 0.67 7.77
C VAL A 34 -5.65 -0.15 8.67
N ALA A 35 -5.42 -1.47 8.79
CA ALA A 35 -6.21 -2.35 9.64
C ALA A 35 -6.27 -1.86 11.09
N HIS A 36 -5.14 -1.38 11.62
CA HIS A 36 -5.11 -0.75 12.95
C HIS A 36 -5.89 0.58 12.98
N THR A 37 -5.71 1.43 11.97
CA THR A 37 -6.31 2.77 11.89
C THR A 37 -7.82 2.73 11.75
N VAL A 38 -8.36 1.86 10.90
CA VAL A 38 -9.82 1.71 10.70
C VAL A 38 -10.50 1.11 11.93
N GLY A 39 -9.79 0.28 12.70
CA GLY A 39 -10.30 -0.31 13.94
C GLY A 39 -10.58 0.70 15.06
N GLN A 40 -10.10 1.94 14.95
CA GLN A 40 -10.37 3.00 15.94
C GLN A 40 -11.34 4.06 15.41
N LEU A 41 -11.88 3.90 14.19
CA LEU A 41 -12.90 4.79 13.65
C LEU A 41 -14.27 4.44 14.22
N SER A 42 -15.17 5.43 14.24
CA SER A 42 -16.53 5.22 14.71
C SER A 42 -17.41 4.67 13.58
N ALA A 43 -18.64 4.26 13.90
CA ALA A 43 -19.63 3.84 12.91
C ALA A 43 -19.95 4.93 11.88
N ARG A 44 -19.75 6.21 12.22
CA ARG A 44 -19.99 7.34 11.31
C ARG A 44 -19.06 7.31 10.09
N GLU A 45 -17.84 6.82 10.26
CA GLU A 45 -16.83 6.75 9.19
C GLU A 45 -16.80 5.38 8.48
N HIS A 46 -17.76 4.49 8.77
CA HIS A 46 -17.73 3.10 8.31
C HIS A 46 -17.51 2.96 6.80
N HIS A 47 -18.17 3.78 5.97
CA HIS A 47 -18.01 3.73 4.52
C HIS A 47 -16.58 4.06 4.07
N VAL A 48 -15.96 5.09 4.66
CA VAL A 48 -14.59 5.48 4.34
C VAL A 48 -13.60 4.43 4.86
N ALA A 49 -13.87 3.88 6.06
CA ALA A 49 -13.09 2.80 6.65
C ALA A 49 -13.09 1.53 5.78
N GLU A 50 -14.26 1.13 5.28
CA GLU A 50 -14.41 -0.03 4.39
C GLU A 50 -13.68 0.17 3.08
N ARG A 51 -13.85 1.33 2.42
CA ARG A 51 -13.13 1.66 1.19
C ARG A 51 -11.62 1.69 1.39
N LEU A 52 -11.14 2.35 2.45
CA LEU A 52 -9.72 2.42 2.77
C LEU A 52 -9.14 1.01 3.00
N ALA A 53 -9.83 0.16 3.76
CA ALA A 53 -9.41 -1.23 3.98
C ALA A 53 -9.34 -2.02 2.67
N ALA A 54 -10.39 -1.96 1.85
CA ALA A 54 -10.46 -2.66 0.57
C ALA A 54 -9.37 -2.20 -0.42
N ALA A 55 -9.17 -0.89 -0.55
CA ALA A 55 -8.15 -0.31 -1.42
C ALA A 55 -6.74 -0.69 -0.95
N SER A 56 -6.48 -0.62 0.37
CA SER A 56 -5.18 -0.98 0.93
C SER A 56 -4.79 -2.44 0.68
N LEU A 57 -5.75 -3.36 0.70
CA LEU A 57 -5.54 -4.79 0.39
C LEU A 57 -5.34 -5.03 -1.11
N SER A 58 -5.95 -4.19 -1.95
CA SER A 58 -5.86 -4.33 -3.40
C SER A 58 -4.47 -4.00 -3.95
N ILE A 59 -3.70 -3.14 -3.27
CA ILE A 59 -2.33 -2.77 -3.66
C ILE A 59 -1.37 -3.98 -3.69
N PRO A 60 -1.11 -4.70 -2.56
CA PRO A 60 -0.21 -5.85 -2.58
C PRO A 60 -0.72 -6.96 -3.50
N LEU A 61 -2.04 -7.14 -3.64
CA LEU A 61 -2.63 -8.10 -4.55
C LEU A 61 -2.32 -7.79 -6.02
N ALA A 62 -2.46 -6.53 -6.42
CA ALA A 62 -2.12 -6.08 -7.76
C ALA A 62 -0.61 -6.23 -8.05
N ILE A 63 0.25 -5.89 -7.10
CA ILE A 63 1.71 -6.10 -7.24
C ILE A 63 2.04 -7.59 -7.43
N ALA A 64 1.46 -8.47 -6.60
CA ALA A 64 1.69 -9.91 -6.71
C ALA A 64 1.19 -10.47 -8.06
N ARG A 65 0.04 -9.99 -8.54
CA ARG A 65 -0.51 -10.37 -9.85
C ARG A 65 0.37 -9.89 -11.01
N ALA A 66 0.81 -8.63 -10.97
CA ALA A 66 1.70 -8.09 -11.99
C ALA A 66 3.01 -8.90 -12.07
N CYS A 67 3.54 -9.36 -10.93
CA CYS A 67 4.72 -10.22 -10.91
C CYS A 67 4.52 -11.63 -11.50
N ALA A 68 3.28 -12.11 -11.56
CA ALA A 68 2.93 -13.39 -12.17
C ALA A 68 2.55 -13.25 -13.65
N GLU A 69 2.34 -12.02 -14.13
CA GLU A 69 1.90 -11.74 -15.49
C GLU A 69 3.08 -11.77 -16.46
N SER A 70 2.94 -12.58 -17.51
CA SER A 70 3.98 -12.78 -18.53
C SER A 70 3.89 -11.74 -19.63
N ASP A 71 2.67 -11.32 -20.00
CA ASP A 71 2.48 -10.25 -20.98
C ASP A 71 2.86 -8.89 -20.40
N GLU A 72 3.67 -8.14 -21.13
CA GLU A 72 4.19 -6.86 -20.65
C GLU A 72 3.11 -5.79 -20.51
N ALA A 73 2.23 -5.68 -21.50
CA ALA A 73 1.16 -4.69 -21.50
C ALA A 73 0.12 -4.97 -20.40
N GLU A 74 -0.22 -6.25 -20.14
CA GLU A 74 -1.11 -6.62 -19.04
C GLU A 74 -0.44 -6.47 -17.67
N ARG A 75 0.85 -6.75 -17.56
CA ARG A 75 1.64 -6.51 -16.34
C ARG A 75 1.64 -5.03 -15.97
N GLU A 76 1.86 -4.15 -16.94
CA GLU A 76 1.76 -2.71 -16.77
C GLU A 76 0.40 -2.22 -16.32
N LYS A 77 -0.66 -2.67 -17.01
CA LYS A 77 -2.03 -2.33 -16.63
C LYS A 77 -2.29 -2.72 -15.19
N THR A 78 -1.79 -3.88 -14.77
CA THR A 78 -1.92 -4.37 -13.41
C THR A 78 -1.13 -3.51 -12.40
N PHE A 79 0.09 -3.06 -12.72
CA PHE A 79 0.80 -2.09 -11.86
C PHE A 79 0.07 -0.74 -11.75
N ARG A 80 -0.56 -0.27 -12.85
CA ARG A 80 -1.41 0.93 -12.81
C ARG A 80 -2.63 0.77 -11.91
N VAL A 81 -3.17 -0.44 -11.75
CA VAL A 81 -4.20 -0.72 -10.74
C VAL A 81 -3.65 -0.50 -9.33
N ALA A 82 -2.46 -1.03 -9.01
CA ALA A 82 -1.84 -0.81 -7.68
C ALA A 82 -1.66 0.69 -7.39
N HIS A 83 -1.23 1.45 -8.40
CA HIS A 83 -1.10 2.90 -8.31
C HIS A 83 -2.44 3.61 -8.04
N GLY A 84 -3.49 3.28 -8.83
CA GLY A 84 -4.82 3.84 -8.63
C GLY A 84 -5.39 3.56 -7.23
N GLN A 85 -5.16 2.36 -6.70
CA GLN A 85 -5.58 1.98 -5.35
C GLN A 85 -4.82 2.73 -4.25
N ALA A 86 -3.53 3.04 -4.47
CA ALA A 86 -2.75 3.87 -3.57
C ALA A 86 -3.27 5.32 -3.51
N LEU A 87 -3.65 5.89 -4.66
CA LEU A 87 -4.29 7.21 -4.72
C LEU A 87 -5.66 7.21 -4.03
N GLU A 88 -6.46 6.17 -4.22
CA GLU A 88 -7.73 6.03 -3.52
C GLU A 88 -7.55 5.99 -1.99
N CYS A 89 -6.52 5.29 -1.51
CA CYS A 89 -6.18 5.29 -0.09
C CYS A 89 -5.82 6.71 0.41
N ALA A 90 -5.03 7.46 -0.36
CA ALA A 90 -4.69 8.84 -0.01
C ALA A 90 -5.93 9.73 0.11
N VAL A 91 -6.86 9.62 -0.85
CA VAL A 91 -8.16 10.32 -0.81
C VAL A 91 -8.97 9.94 0.43
N CYS A 92 -9.03 8.65 0.78
CA CYS A 92 -9.74 8.23 1.99
C CYS A 92 -9.12 8.84 3.26
N LEU A 93 -7.79 8.93 3.35
CA LEU A 93 -7.12 9.59 4.46
C LEU A 93 -7.40 11.10 4.50
N ASP A 94 -7.44 11.77 3.35
CA ASP A 94 -7.82 13.18 3.24
C ASP A 94 -9.24 13.43 3.73
N VAL A 95 -10.18 12.54 3.37
CA VAL A 95 -11.58 12.62 3.84
C VAL A 95 -11.68 12.44 5.36
N LEU A 96 -10.90 11.52 5.95
CA LEU A 96 -10.88 11.36 7.42
C LEU A 96 -10.36 12.61 8.13
N VAL A 97 -9.40 13.32 7.54
CA VAL A 97 -8.92 14.60 8.08
C VAL A 97 -9.97 15.70 7.89
N ALA A 98 -10.52 15.84 6.68
CA ALA A 98 -11.49 16.88 6.35
C ALA A 98 -12.79 16.79 7.17
N THR A 99 -13.17 15.58 7.57
CA THR A 99 -14.34 15.33 8.43
C THR A 99 -14.05 15.46 9.93
N GLY A 100 -12.78 15.66 10.31
CA GLY A 100 -12.33 15.76 11.70
C GLY A 100 -12.24 14.41 12.42
N ALA A 101 -12.38 13.28 11.72
CA ALA A 101 -12.25 11.95 12.29
C ALA A 101 -10.79 11.60 12.63
N ARG A 102 -9.82 12.23 11.96
CA ARG A 102 -8.38 12.12 12.21
C ARG A 102 -7.70 13.48 12.06
N SER A 103 -6.54 13.62 12.66
CA SER A 103 -5.65 14.76 12.43
C SER A 103 -4.64 14.48 11.31
N GLU A 104 -4.04 15.53 10.75
CA GLU A 104 -2.90 15.43 9.83
C GLU A 104 -1.72 14.63 10.41
N LEU A 105 -1.53 14.70 11.73
CA LEU A 105 -0.48 13.95 12.41
C LEU A 105 -0.80 12.45 12.42
N ASP A 106 -2.06 12.08 12.62
CA ASP A 106 -2.50 10.68 12.66
C ASP A 106 -2.28 9.98 11.31
N VAL A 107 -2.58 10.66 10.20
CA VAL A 107 -2.52 10.06 8.86
C VAL A 107 -1.14 10.13 8.21
N ARG A 108 -0.21 10.95 8.75
CA ARG A 108 1.10 11.21 8.16
C ARG A 108 1.89 9.94 7.87
N GLY A 109 1.99 9.04 8.86
CA GLY A 109 2.73 7.78 8.69
C GLY A 109 2.11 6.87 7.64
N GLY A 110 0.79 6.93 7.43
CA GLY A 110 0.12 6.24 6.32
C GLY A 110 0.47 6.84 4.97
N LYS A 111 0.42 8.18 4.85
CA LYS A 111 0.76 8.91 3.62
C LYS A 111 2.21 8.74 3.20
N GLU A 112 3.15 8.74 4.14
CA GLU A 112 4.58 8.52 3.86
C GLU A 112 4.82 7.11 3.26
N ARG A 113 4.16 6.09 3.82
CA ARG A 113 4.21 4.71 3.29
C ARG A 113 3.60 4.60 1.90
N LEU A 114 2.45 5.24 1.68
CA LEU A 114 1.84 5.32 0.34
C LEU A 114 2.77 6.00 -0.66
N GLY A 115 3.43 7.09 -0.27
CA GLY A 115 4.39 7.80 -1.12
C GLY A 115 5.55 6.90 -1.56
N ALA A 116 6.08 6.05 -0.67
CA ALA A 116 7.11 5.08 -1.03
C ALA A 116 6.60 4.04 -2.06
N VAL A 117 5.37 3.52 -1.88
CA VAL A 117 4.75 2.59 -2.82
C VAL A 117 4.51 3.25 -4.18
N VAL A 118 3.91 4.44 -4.20
CA VAL A 118 3.63 5.21 -5.42
C VAL A 118 4.92 5.53 -6.15
N GLY A 119 5.93 6.07 -5.46
CA GLY A 119 7.22 6.37 -6.07
C GLY A 119 7.86 5.14 -6.70
N ALA A 120 7.84 3.98 -6.03
CA ALA A 120 8.35 2.74 -6.61
C ALA A 120 7.57 2.30 -7.86
N LEU A 121 6.23 2.39 -7.85
CA LEU A 121 5.38 2.05 -8.99
C LEU A 121 5.57 3.04 -10.16
N GLU A 122 5.73 4.32 -9.87
CA GLU A 122 6.06 5.39 -10.82
C GLU A 122 7.47 5.29 -11.40
N HIS A 123 8.37 4.45 -10.88
CA HIS A 123 9.63 4.13 -11.58
C HIS A 123 9.47 2.92 -12.50
N VAL A 124 8.48 2.06 -12.24
CA VAL A 124 8.16 0.89 -13.08
C VAL A 124 7.34 1.30 -14.30
N VAL A 125 6.47 2.32 -14.19
CA VAL A 125 5.56 2.75 -15.28
C VAL A 125 6.28 3.52 -16.42
N PRO A 126 7.19 4.49 -16.19
CA PRO A 126 7.85 5.28 -17.25
C PRO A 126 8.94 4.54 -18.01
N LEU A 127 9.51 3.46 -17.45
CA LEU A 127 10.44 2.59 -18.15
C LEU A 127 9.78 1.85 -19.33
N LEU A 128 8.45 1.87 -19.40
CA LEU A 128 7.65 1.14 -20.37
C LEU A 128 7.04 2.07 -21.44
N GLU A 129 6.90 3.36 -21.15
CA GLU A 129 6.64 4.39 -22.17
C GLU A 129 7.88 4.70 -23.03
N THR A 130 9.09 4.41 -22.53
CA THR A 130 10.35 4.69 -23.25
C THR A 130 10.74 3.58 -24.25
N LEU A 131 10.12 2.40 -24.17
CA LEU A 131 10.34 1.28 -25.11
C LEU A 131 9.28 1.21 -26.23
N ALA A 132 8.34 2.17 -26.27
CA ALA A 132 7.34 2.32 -27.31
C ALA A 132 7.61 3.53 -28.23
N LEU A 133 8.88 3.74 -28.61
CA LEU A 133 9.30 4.62 -29.70
C LEU A 133 10.17 3.88 -30.72
#